data_AF-A0A6H0ZWP8-F1
#
_entry.id   AF-A0A6H0ZWP8-F1
#
_cell.length_a   1.000
_cell.length_b   1.000
_cell.length_c   1.000
_cell.angle_alpha   90.00
_cell.angle_beta   90.00
_cell.angle_gamma   90.00
#
_symmetry.space_group_name_H-M   'P 1'
#
loop_
_entity.id
_entity.type
_entity.pdbx_description
1 polymer ?
#
loop_
_entity_poly.entity_id
_entity_poly.type
_entity_poly.pdbx_seq_one_letter_code
_entity_poly.pdbx_strand_id
1 'polypeptide(L)' 'MIFDWIEWDEHNLDHATQRLTAEEIEQAIWNADHMLPHREQVDRALIRSTTDGGKAVVVIVQLVTDGVRPITGWEA' A
#
# COMPACT_ATOMS: atom_id res chain seq x y z
N MET A 1 -5.39 -3.47 12.81
CA MET A 1 -4.69 -3.70 11.53
C MET A 1 -5.62 -4.45 10.61
N ILE A 2 -5.66 -4.06 9.33
CA ILE A 2 -6.56 -4.63 8.32
C ILE A 2 -5.98 -5.92 7.72
N PHE A 3 -4.66 -6.09 7.80
CA PHE A 3 -3.92 -7.20 7.20
C PHE A 3 -3.00 -7.83 8.24
N ASP A 4 -2.56 -9.06 7.98
CA ASP A 4 -1.62 -9.78 8.84
C ASP A 4 -0.18 -9.78 8.30
N TRP A 5 0.01 -9.51 7.00
CA TRP A 5 1.35 -9.42 6.37
C TRP A 5 1.35 -8.61 5.06
N ILE A 6 2.56 -8.21 4.63
CA ILE A 6 2.83 -7.49 3.39
C ILE A 6 3.77 -8.32 2.51
N GLU A 7 3.36 -8.60 1.28
CA GLU A 7 4.14 -9.34 0.29
C GLU A 7 5.13 -8.44 -0.44
N TRP A 8 6.41 -8.76 -0.30
CA TRP A 8 7.48 -8.18 -1.10
C TRP A 8 8.24 -9.25 -1.86
N ASP A 9 8.40 -9.03 -3.15
CA ASP A 9 9.36 -9.67 -4.04
C ASP A 9 10.13 -8.62 -4.85
N GLU A 10 11.13 -9.07 -5.61
CA GLU A 10 11.98 -8.15 -6.39
C GLU A 10 11.16 -7.31 -7.38
N HIS A 11 10.07 -7.86 -7.92
CA HIS A 11 9.29 -7.19 -8.95
C HIS A 11 8.42 -6.07 -8.38
N ASN A 12 7.67 -6.35 -7.30
CA ASN A 12 6.82 -5.31 -6.72
C ASN A 12 7.61 -4.32 -5.86
N LEU A 13 8.77 -4.70 -5.30
CA LEU A 13 9.64 -3.76 -4.61
C LEU A 13 10.08 -2.64 -5.56
N ASP A 14 10.65 -2.98 -6.73
CA ASP A 14 11.10 -1.99 -7.70
C ASP A 14 9.95 -1.11 -8.20
N HIS A 15 8.83 -1.73 -8.58
CA HIS A 15 7.70 -0.99 -9.12
C HIS A 15 6.98 -0.12 -8.08
N ALA A 16 6.79 -0.62 -6.86
CA ALA A 16 6.06 0.13 -5.84
C ALA A 16 6.88 1.29 -5.27
N THR A 17 8.21 1.16 -5.23
CA THR A 17 9.11 2.14 -4.63
C THR A 17 9.61 3.23 -5.60
N GLN A 18 9.00 3.34 -6.79
CA GLN A 18 9.36 4.38 -7.76
C GLN A 18 9.21 5.83 -7.25
N ARG A 19 8.33 6.06 -6.25
CA ARG A 19 7.98 7.40 -5.75
C ARG A 19 7.92 7.51 -4.22
N LEU A 20 7.91 6.37 -3.53
CA LEU A 20 7.89 6.26 -2.08
C LEU A 20 8.93 5.22 -1.66
N THR A 21 9.44 5.31 -0.45
CA THR A 21 10.27 4.24 0.11
C THR A 21 9.39 3.04 0.50
N ALA A 22 10.01 1.86 0.62
CA ALA A 22 9.31 0.67 1.12
C ALA A 22 8.76 0.92 2.54
N GLU A 23 9.52 1.62 3.39
CA GLU A 23 9.10 2.01 4.74
C GLU A 23 7.86 2.90 4.73
N GLU A 24 7.80 3.93 3.87
CA GLU A 24 6.61 4.79 3.74
C GLU A 24 5.38 3.99 3.31
N ILE A 25 5.55 3.01 2.42
CA ILE A 25 4.48 2.14 1.93
C ILE A 25 3.99 1.20 3.04
N GLU A 26 4.91 0.51 3.72
CA GLU A 26 4.58 -0.39 4.83
C GLU A 26 3.86 0.37 5.93
N GLN A 27 4.37 1.53 6.30
CA GLN A 27 3.77 2.35 7.32
C GLN A 27 2.37 2.83 6.92
N ALA A 28 2.17 3.23 5.66
CA ALA A 28 0.85 3.59 5.15
C ALA A 28 -0.14 2.42 5.23
N ILE A 29 0.31 1.21 4.92
CA ILE A 29 -0.49 -0.02 5.00
C ILE A 29 -0.83 -0.36 6.46
N TRP A 30 0.14 -0.28 7.38
CA TRP A 30 -0.06 -0.59 8.79
C TRP A 30 -0.95 0.42 9.51
N ASN A 31 -0.83 1.70 9.15
CA ASN A 31 -1.65 2.79 9.66
C ASN A 31 -3.06 2.83 9.05
N ALA A 32 -3.36 2.00 8.05
CA ALA A 32 -4.63 2.06 7.35
C ALA A 32 -5.81 1.73 8.28
N ASP A 33 -6.68 2.71 8.51
CA ASP A 33 -7.96 2.51 9.22
C ASP A 33 -9.06 1.99 8.29
N HIS A 34 -8.95 2.30 7.00
CA HIS A 34 -9.90 1.87 5.98
C HIS A 34 -9.23 1.71 4.62
N MET A 35 -9.89 0.93 3.75
CA MET A 35 -9.53 0.77 2.35
C MET A 35 -10.64 1.29 1.45
N LEU A 36 -10.26 1.86 0.33
CA LEU A 36 -11.19 2.19 -0.75
C LEU A 36 -11.07 1.14 -1.85
N PRO A 37 -12.13 0.36 -2.15
CA PRO A 37 -12.07 -0.66 -3.19
C PRO A 37 -11.83 -0.01 -4.55
N HIS A 38 -10.98 -0.65 -5.36
CA HIS A 38 -10.76 -0.20 -6.73
C HIS A 38 -12.00 -0.50 -7.58
N ARG A 39 -12.44 0.47 -8.39
CA ARG A 39 -13.72 0.38 -9.11
C ARG A 39 -13.75 -0.69 -10.20
N GLU A 40 -12.60 -0.96 -10.82
CA GLU A 40 -12.49 -1.85 -11.98
C GLU A 40 -11.78 -3.17 -11.68
N GLN A 41 -11.05 -3.24 -10.56
CA GLN A 41 -10.17 -4.37 -10.25
C GLN A 41 -10.52 -4.86 -8.86
N VAL A 42 -11.24 -5.98 -8.80
CA VAL A 42 -11.84 -6.50 -7.57
C VAL A 42 -10.81 -6.91 -6.53
N ASP A 43 -9.60 -7.21 -6.96
CA ASP A 43 -8.46 -7.60 -6.13
C ASP A 43 -7.60 -6.41 -5.73
N ARG A 44 -8.04 -5.16 -5.94
CA ARG A 44 -7.25 -3.97 -5.59
C ARG A 44 -7.97 -3.05 -4.62
N ALA A 45 -7.16 -2.45 -3.75
CA ALA A 45 -7.59 -1.44 -2.81
C ALA A 45 -6.63 -0.25 -2.84
N LEU A 46 -7.18 0.91 -2.52
CA LEU A 46 -6.45 2.14 -2.31
C LEU A 46 -6.45 2.47 -0.82
N ILE A 47 -5.26 2.79 -0.31
CA ILE A 47 -5.00 3.20 1.06
C ILE A 47 -4.55 4.66 1.01
N ARG A 48 -5.11 5.49 1.88
CA ARG A 48 -4.66 6.86 2.14
C ARG A 48 -4.19 6.94 3.57
N SER A 49 -2.98 7.42 3.78
CA SER A 49 -2.40 7.52 5.11
C SER A 49 -1.46 8.70 5.21
N THR A 50 -1.10 9.06 6.44
CA THR A 50 -0.01 9.97 6.74
C THR A 50 1.12 9.16 7.35
N THR A 51 2.34 9.30 6.80
CA THR A 51 3.53 8.66 7.33
C THR A 51 3.98 9.33 8.64
N ASP A 52 4.90 8.72 9.38
CA ASP A 52 5.40 9.25 10.67
C ASP A 52 6.16 10.56 10.48
N GLY A 53 6.70 10.77 9.27
CA GLY A 53 7.29 12.05 8.85
C GLY A 53 6.26 13.13 8.51
N GLY A 54 4.95 12.86 8.61
CA GLY A 54 3.88 13.80 8.31
C GLY A 54 3.50 13.91 6.82
N LYS A 55 4.04 13.04 5.96
CA LYS A 55 3.77 13.05 4.51
C LYS A 55 2.45 12.32 4.22
N ALA A 56 1.54 12.97 3.49
CA ALA A 56 0.32 12.34 3.02
C ALA A 56 0.62 11.47 1.79
N VAL A 57 0.28 10.18 1.84
CA VAL A 57 0.56 9.23 0.77
C VAL A 57 -0.66 8.43 0.38
N VAL A 58 -0.66 8.00 -0.88
CA VAL A 58 -1.62 7.06 -1.45
C VAL A 58 -0.86 5.81 -1.87
N VAL A 59 -1.38 4.64 -1.49
CA VAL A 59 -0.83 3.34 -1.89
C VAL A 59 -1.94 2.51 -2.52
N ILE A 60 -1.66 1.93 -3.69
CA ILE A 60 -2.49 0.88 -4.29
C ILE A 60 -1.88 -0.47 -3.91
N VAL A 61 -2.71 -1.33 -3.35
CA VAL A 61 -2.36 -2.70 -2.98
C VAL A 61 -3.25 -3.69 -3.73
N GLN A 62 -2.70 -4.87 -3.98
CA GLN A 62 -3.47 -6.06 -4.33
C GLN A 62 -3.84 -6.81 -3.05
N LEU A 63 -5.08 -7.26 -2.95
CA LEU A 63 -5.56 -8.13 -1.89
C LEU A 63 -5.19 -9.57 -2.23
N VAL A 64 -4.43 -10.22 -1.34
CA VAL A 64 -4.10 -11.65 -1.43
C VAL A 64 -4.73 -12.38 -0.24
N THR A 65 -4.76 -13.72 -0.27
CA THR A 65 -5.55 -14.56 0.66
C THR A 65 -5.45 -14.14 2.13
N ASP A 66 -4.24 -13.81 2.61
CA ASP A 66 -4.01 -13.49 4.02
C ASP A 66 -3.35 -12.11 4.24
N GLY A 67 -3.24 -11.28 3.20
CA GLY A 67 -2.42 -10.06 3.28
C GLY A 67 -2.56 -9.15 2.08
N VAL A 68 -1.53 -8.33 1.85
CA VAL A 68 -1.48 -7.41 0.72
C VAL A 68 -0.16 -7.39 0.01
N ARG A 69 -0.21 -7.15 -1.29
CA ARG A 69 0.95 -6.93 -2.14
C ARG A 69 0.94 -5.49 -2.65
N PRO A 70 1.91 -4.65 -2.28
CA PRO A 70 1.99 -3.28 -2.81
C PRO A 70 2.16 -3.30 -4.32
N ILE A 71 1.41 -2.45 -5.02
CA ILE A 71 1.53 -2.27 -6.48
C ILE A 71 2.26 -0.97 -6.79
N THR A 72 1.82 0.14 -6.20
CA THR A 72 2.41 1.47 -6.41
C THR A 72 1.98 2.43 -5.30
N GLY A 73 2.72 3.51 -5.11
CA GLY A 73 2.32 4.59 -4.24
C GLY A 73 2.89 5.93 -4.67
N TRP A 74 2.31 7.02 -4.16
CA TRP A 74 2.73 8.40 -4.43
C TRP A 74 2.28 9.34 -3.31
N GLU A 75 2.86 10.53 -3.27
CA GLU A 75 2.44 11.61 -2.36
C GLU A 75 1.11 12.23 -2.83
N ALA A 76 0.18 12.44 -1.89
CA ALA A 76 -1.21 12.85 -2.16
C ALA A 76 -1.37 14.33 -2.55
#